data_AF-A0A938DZW3-F1
#
_entry.id   AF-A0A938DZW3-F1
#
_cell.length_a   1.000
_cell.length_b   1.000
_cell.length_c   1.000
_cell.angle_alpha   90.00
_cell.angle_beta   90.00
_cell.angle_gamma   90.00
#
_symmetry.space_group_name_H-M   'P 1'
#
loop_
_entity.id
_entity.type
_entity.pdbx_description
1 polymer ?
#
loop_
_entity_poly.entity_id
_entity_poly.type
_entity_poly.pdbx_seq_one_letter_code
_entity_poly.pdbx_strand_id
1 'polypeptide(L)'
;MGLTSIRSLLRRRRRVVAAVATALAVVFALLSLRPQPPTPPAPIPVLESGEVAVPIVIDSPAIAATLVPGDVIDVFSVGSDGYSPLVAADARVIERPGLDGPDAVVLIAVRESAGRALATASGRLGIVIRQRGQGA
;
A
#
# COMPACT_ATOMS: atom_id res chain seq x y z
N MET A 1 9.33 59.65 45.56
CA MET A 1 9.81 58.25 45.65
C MET A 1 8.76 57.34 45.01
N GLY A 2 8.96 56.86 43.78
CA GLY A 2 7.93 56.03 43.10
C GLY A 2 8.33 55.37 41.77
N LEU A 3 9.36 55.89 41.09
CA LEU A 3 9.79 55.40 39.77
C LEU A 3 10.66 54.13 39.82
N THR A 4 11.32 53.85 40.95
CA THR A 4 12.17 52.66 41.15
C THR A 4 11.33 51.40 41.42
N SER A 5 10.21 51.52 42.14
CA SER A 5 9.30 50.41 42.45
C SER A 5 8.54 49.89 41.21
N ILE A 6 8.21 50.77 40.27
CA ILE A 6 7.51 50.39 39.02
C ILE A 6 8.45 49.59 38.10
N ARG A 7 9.73 49.95 38.04
CA ARG A 7 10.74 49.27 37.19
C ARG A 7 11.06 47.85 37.66
N SER A 8 11.06 47.59 38.97
CA SER A 8 11.31 46.25 39.52
C SER A 8 10.12 45.31 39.29
N LEU A 9 8.89 45.81 39.39
CA LEU A 9 7.66 45.06 39.08
C LEU A 9 7.59 44.65 37.60
N LEU A 10 7.93 45.56 36.67
CA LEU A 10 8.01 45.26 35.24
C LEU A 10 9.08 44.23 34.89
N ARG A 11 10.27 44.30 35.51
CA ARG A 11 11.33 43.29 35.33
C ARG A 11 10.91 41.92 35.87
N ARG A 12 10.21 41.88 37.00
CA ARG A 12 9.69 40.63 37.60
C ARG A 12 8.62 39.99 36.71
N ARG A 13 7.69 40.79 36.17
CA ARG A 13 6.67 40.33 35.20
C ARG A 13 7.29 39.79 33.91
N ARG A 14 8.30 40.48 33.35
CA ARG A 14 9.03 39.99 32.16
C ARG A 14 9.73 38.65 32.39
N ARG A 15 10.31 38.44 33.58
CA ARG A 15 10.94 37.17 33.95
C ARG A 15 9.93 36.03 34.06
N VAL A 16 8.75 36.28 34.63
CA VAL A 16 7.68 35.28 34.72
C VAL A 16 7.16 34.90 33.33
N VAL A 17 6.92 35.88 32.45
CA VAL A 17 6.47 35.62 31.08
C VAL A 17 7.51 34.81 30.29
N ALA A 18 8.79 35.17 30.40
CA ALA A 18 9.87 34.42 29.75
C ALA A 18 9.93 32.97 30.26
N ALA A 19 9.80 32.75 31.57
CA ALA A 19 9.79 31.41 32.16
C ALA A 19 8.60 30.55 31.69
N VAL A 20 7.42 31.14 31.57
CA VAL A 20 6.22 30.45 31.05
C VAL A 20 6.40 30.09 29.58
N ALA A 21 6.96 30.99 28.77
CA ALA A 21 7.22 30.73 27.35
C ALA A 21 8.25 29.61 27.15
N THR A 22 9.33 29.58 27.94
CA THR A 22 10.32 28.48 27.89
C THR A 22 9.71 27.16 28.32
N ALA A 23 8.87 27.15 29.35
CA ALA A 23 8.18 25.93 29.80
C ALA A 23 7.25 25.39 28.70
N LEU A 24 6.47 26.27 28.06
CA LEU A 24 5.60 25.90 26.92
C LEU A 24 6.40 25.35 25.73
N ALA A 25 7.53 25.99 25.39
CA ALA A 25 8.38 25.54 24.29
C ALA A 25 8.96 24.13 24.55
N VAL A 26 9.40 23.86 25.79
CA VAL A 26 9.90 22.53 26.18
C VAL A 26 8.80 21.48 26.11
N VAL A 27 7.59 21.80 26.59
CA VAL A 27 6.44 20.87 26.50
C VAL A 27 6.09 20.58 25.05
N PHE A 28 6.11 21.58 24.17
CA PHE A 28 5.81 21.41 22.75
C PHE A 28 6.88 20.58 22.02
N ALA A 29 8.15 20.79 22.36
CA ALA A 29 9.26 19.98 21.87
C ALA A 29 9.11 18.52 22.32
N LEU A 30 8.81 18.27 23.60
CA LEU A 30 8.59 16.92 24.13
C LEU A 30 7.36 16.24 23.51
N LEU A 31 6.29 16.98 23.22
CA LEU A 31 5.13 16.45 22.49
C LEU A 31 5.47 16.10 21.04
N SER A 32 6.35 16.87 20.39
CA SER A 32 6.80 16.62 19.02
C SER A 32 7.76 15.42 18.92
N LEU A 33 8.45 15.10 20.01
CA LEU A 33 9.28 13.90 20.13
C LEU A 33 8.48 12.63 20.44
N ARG A 34 7.14 12.70 20.53
CA ARG A 34 6.33 11.50 20.71
C ARG A 34 6.62 10.55 19.55
N PRO A 35 7.12 9.34 19.82
CA PRO A 35 7.35 8.36 18.79
C PRO A 35 6.04 8.12 18.05
N GLN A 36 6.04 8.32 16.74
CA GLN A 36 4.92 7.90 15.92
C GLN A 36 4.74 6.40 16.16
N PRO A 37 3.54 5.93 16.54
CA PRO A 37 3.32 4.50 16.73
C PRO A 37 3.77 3.77 15.46
N PRO A 38 4.45 2.63 15.57
CA PRO A 38 4.86 1.88 14.40
C PRO A 38 3.62 1.63 13.55
N THR A 39 3.67 2.03 12.28
CA THR A 39 2.63 1.68 11.33
C THR A 39 2.51 0.15 11.37
N PRO A 40 1.32 -0.41 11.68
CA PRO A 40 1.17 -1.85 11.69
C PRO A 40 1.61 -2.39 10.33
N PRO A 41 2.30 -3.54 10.28
CA PRO A 41 2.64 -4.16 9.01
C PRO A 41 1.36 -4.29 8.19
N ALA A 42 1.43 -3.93 6.91
CA ALA A 42 0.32 -4.17 6.00
C ALA A 42 -0.11 -5.65 6.16
N PRO A 43 -1.41 -5.93 6.30
CA PRO A 43 -1.88 -7.29 6.50
C PRO A 43 -1.28 -8.15 5.38
N ILE A 44 -0.58 -9.21 5.77
CA ILE A 44 -0.07 -10.19 4.81
C ILE A 44 -1.32 -10.75 4.14
N PRO A 45 -1.50 -10.58 2.81
CA PRO A 45 -2.65 -11.12 2.11
C PRO A 45 -2.71 -12.63 2.35
N VAL A 46 -3.73 -13.06 3.08
CA VAL A 46 -3.87 -14.44 3.55
C VAL A 46 -4.35 -15.28 2.38
N LEU A 47 -3.48 -16.16 1.88
CA LEU A 47 -3.87 -17.22 0.96
C LEU A 47 -4.93 -18.10 1.61
N GLU A 48 -5.98 -18.40 0.87
CA GLU A 48 -6.99 -19.35 1.30
C GLU A 48 -6.46 -20.78 1.17
N SER A 49 -7.09 -21.73 1.87
CA SER A 49 -6.66 -23.13 1.85
C SER A 49 -6.73 -23.68 0.42
N GLY A 50 -5.61 -24.19 -0.10
CA GLY A 50 -5.49 -24.70 -1.46
C GLY A 50 -5.21 -23.64 -2.53
N GLU A 51 -4.99 -22.38 -2.14
CA GLU A 51 -4.41 -21.35 -3.00
C GLU A 51 -2.88 -21.39 -2.97
N VAL A 52 -2.28 -21.00 -4.09
CA VAL A 52 -0.84 -20.81 -4.29
C VAL A 52 -0.63 -19.40 -4.85
N ALA A 53 0.40 -18.72 -4.33
CA ALA A 53 0.80 -17.42 -4.84
C ALA A 53 1.66 -17.61 -6.11
N VAL A 54 1.24 -17.01 -7.21
CA VAL A 54 1.91 -17.09 -8.50
C VAL A 54 2.25 -15.68 -8.97
N PRO A 55 3.53 -15.36 -9.21
CA PRO A 55 3.90 -14.10 -9.84
C PRO A 55 3.60 -14.20 -11.33
N ILE A 56 2.84 -13.23 -11.86
CA ILE A 56 2.60 -13.09 -13.30
C ILE A 56 3.17 -11.77 -13.79
N VAL A 57 3.70 -11.78 -15.01
CA VAL A 57 4.18 -10.57 -15.70
C VAL A 57 3.05 -10.06 -16.59
N ILE A 58 2.74 -8.78 -16.46
CA ILE A 58 1.76 -8.09 -17.30
C ILE A 58 2.52 -7.19 -18.27
N ASP A 59 2.34 -7.42 -19.56
CA ASP A 59 3.02 -6.69 -20.64
C ASP A 59 2.75 -5.17 -20.60
N SER A 60 1.58 -4.76 -20.12
CA SER A 60 1.20 -3.35 -20.02
C SER A 60 1.29 -2.87 -18.57
N PRO A 61 2.24 -1.98 -18.23
CA PRO A 61 2.33 -1.43 -16.89
C PRO A 61 1.12 -0.56 -16.52
N ALA A 62 0.45 0.04 -17.52
CA ALA A 62 -0.79 0.78 -17.31
C ALA A 62 -1.93 -0.13 -16.84
N ILE A 63 -2.05 -1.34 -17.38
CA ILE A 63 -3.04 -2.33 -16.93
C ILE A 63 -2.70 -2.78 -15.51
N ALA A 64 -1.44 -3.12 -15.23
CA ALA A 64 -1.02 -3.50 -13.89
C ALA A 64 -1.27 -2.39 -12.85
N ALA A 65 -1.14 -1.12 -13.25
CA ALA A 65 -1.44 0.03 -12.40
C ALA A 65 -2.91 0.17 -12.02
N THR A 66 -3.82 -0.46 -12.78
CA THR A 66 -5.26 -0.47 -12.44
C THR A 66 -5.62 -1.53 -11.41
N LEU A 67 -4.77 -2.55 -11.22
CA LEU A 67 -5.04 -3.65 -10.29
C LEU A 67 -4.82 -3.22 -8.85
N VAL A 68 -5.76 -3.59 -7.99
CA VAL A 68 -5.72 -3.35 -6.56
C VAL A 68 -5.70 -4.69 -5.83
N PRO A 69 -4.91 -4.85 -4.76
CA PRO A 69 -5.01 -6.01 -3.88
C PRO A 69 -6.45 -6.29 -3.45
N GLY A 70 -6.93 -7.51 -3.68
CA GLY A 70 -8.31 -7.93 -3.46
C GLY A 70 -9.17 -7.99 -4.71
N ASP A 71 -8.71 -7.47 -5.86
CA ASP A 71 -9.39 -7.65 -7.14
C ASP A 71 -9.44 -9.13 -7.54
N VAL A 72 -10.50 -9.50 -8.25
CA VAL A 72 -10.65 -10.84 -8.84
C VAL A 72 -10.49 -10.71 -10.35
N ILE A 73 -9.58 -11.48 -10.91
CA ILE A 73 -9.22 -11.46 -12.32
C ILE A 73 -9.27 -12.87 -12.91
N ASP A 74 -9.48 -12.92 -14.22
CA ASP A 74 -9.31 -14.13 -15.00
C ASP A 74 -8.06 -13.99 -15.86
N VAL A 75 -7.23 -15.03 -15.89
CA VAL A 75 -5.93 -15.04 -16.58
C VAL A 75 -6.03 -15.94 -17.80
N PHE A 76 -5.67 -15.39 -18.94
CA PHE A 76 -5.65 -16.05 -20.25
C PHE A 76 -4.21 -16.12 -20.73
N SER A 77 -3.88 -17.17 -21.47
CA SER A 77 -2.69 -17.11 -22.29
C SER A 77 -3.04 -16.33 -23.58
N VAL A 78 -2.04 -15.77 -24.24
CA VAL A 78 -2.15 -15.12 -25.54
C VAL A 78 -1.15 -15.82 -26.46
N GLY A 79 -1.68 -16.63 -27.36
CA GLY A 79 -0.92 -17.29 -28.43
C GLY A 79 -0.76 -16.37 -29.65
N SER A 80 0.09 -16.79 -30.59
CA SER A 80 0.34 -16.10 -31.86
C SER A 80 -0.90 -15.97 -32.76
N ASP A 81 -1.92 -16.78 -32.49
CA ASP A 81 -3.21 -16.92 -33.14
C ASP A 81 -4.32 -16.05 -32.49
N GLY A 82 -3.97 -15.26 -31.47
CA GLY A 82 -4.76 -14.11 -31.01
C GLY A 82 -5.82 -14.40 -29.93
N TYR A 83 -6.25 -15.65 -29.76
CA TYR A 83 -7.11 -16.06 -28.63
C TYR A 83 -6.61 -17.35 -28.03
N SER A 84 -6.49 -17.39 -26.70
CA SER A 84 -5.93 -18.55 -26.02
C SER A 84 -6.74 -18.88 -24.76
N PRO A 85 -6.72 -20.16 -24.35
CA PRO A 85 -7.55 -20.69 -23.28
C PRO A 85 -7.38 -19.92 -21.96
N LEU A 86 -8.47 -19.89 -21.19
CA LEU A 86 -8.46 -19.49 -19.79
C LEU A 86 -7.51 -20.42 -19.03
N VAL A 87 -6.46 -19.86 -18.44
CA VAL A 87 -5.43 -20.60 -17.70
C VAL A 87 -5.75 -20.63 -16.22
N ALA A 88 -6.25 -19.51 -15.68
CA ALA A 88 -6.71 -19.42 -14.30
C ALA A 88 -7.97 -18.55 -14.22
N ALA A 89 -9.04 -19.13 -13.67
CA ALA A 89 -10.25 -18.40 -13.30
C ALA A 89 -10.16 -17.97 -11.83
N ASP A 90 -10.87 -16.89 -11.47
CA ASP A 90 -11.03 -16.45 -10.07
C ASP A 90 -9.69 -16.18 -9.35
N ALA A 91 -8.69 -15.71 -10.09
CA ALA A 91 -7.41 -15.33 -9.53
C ALA A 91 -7.56 -14.05 -8.70
N ARG A 92 -7.09 -14.06 -7.46
CA ARG A 92 -7.16 -12.89 -6.58
C ARG A 92 -5.85 -12.13 -6.57
N VAL A 93 -5.88 -10.82 -6.77
CA VAL A 93 -4.67 -9.99 -6.66
C VAL A 93 -4.23 -9.93 -5.19
N ILE A 94 -3.04 -10.45 -4.90
CA ILE A 94 -2.43 -10.49 -3.57
C ILE A 94 -1.65 -9.20 -3.34
N GLU A 95 -0.75 -8.90 -4.27
CA GLU A 95 0.18 -7.80 -4.17
C GLU A 95 0.52 -7.27 -5.55
N ARG A 96 0.74 -5.96 -5.63
CA ARG A 96 1.30 -5.30 -6.79
C ARG A 96 2.65 -4.71 -6.38
N PRO A 97 3.78 -5.44 -6.56
CA PRO A 97 5.09 -4.85 -6.36
C PRO A 97 5.26 -3.64 -7.28
N GLY A 98 5.99 -2.63 -6.80
CA GLY A 98 6.08 -1.31 -7.41
C GLY A 98 6.32 -1.35 -8.92
N LEU A 99 5.66 -0.47 -9.66
CA LEU A 99 5.70 -0.38 -11.13
C LEU A 99 7.02 0.22 -11.65
N ASP A 100 8.09 0.19 -10.86
CA ASP A 100 9.34 0.91 -11.11
C ASP A 100 10.27 0.19 -12.12
N GLY A 101 9.73 -0.78 -12.87
CA GLY A 101 10.43 -1.56 -13.89
C GLY A 101 9.70 -1.59 -15.24
N PRO A 102 10.37 -2.07 -16.31
CA PRO A 102 9.76 -2.18 -17.65
C PRO A 102 8.62 -3.20 -17.71
N ASP A 103 8.68 -4.20 -16.83
CA ASP A 103 7.69 -5.27 -16.69
C ASP A 103 6.95 -5.10 -15.37
N ALA A 104 5.62 -5.08 -15.42
CA ALA A 104 4.80 -4.99 -14.22
C ALA A 104 4.48 -6.40 -13.70
N VAL A 105 5.18 -6.81 -12.65
CA VAL A 105 4.92 -8.08 -11.96
C VAL A 105 3.75 -7.89 -11.00
N VAL A 106 2.80 -8.81 -11.01
CA VAL A 106 1.68 -8.84 -10.08
C VAL A 106 1.60 -10.22 -9.45
N LEU A 107 1.45 -10.24 -8.13
CA LEU A 107 1.30 -11.48 -7.38
C LEU A 107 -0.19 -11.82 -7.27
N ILE A 108 -0.58 -13.01 -7.72
CA ILE A 108 -1.95 -13.48 -7.68
C ILE A 108 -2.09 -14.78 -6.87
N ALA A 109 -3.23 -14.94 -6.21
CA ALA A 109 -3.66 -16.16 -5.55
C ALA A 109 -4.50 -16.95 -6.54
N VAL A 110 -4.15 -18.21 -6.76
CA VAL A 110 -4.90 -19.12 -7.63
C VAL A 110 -4.99 -20.48 -6.96
N ARG A 111 -5.98 -21.29 -7.32
CA ARG A 111 -6.01 -22.70 -6.89
C ARG A 111 -4.76 -23.44 -7.38
N GLU A 112 -4.28 -24.42 -6.62
CA GLU A 112 -3.07 -25.18 -6.95
C GLU A 112 -3.04 -25.74 -8.39
N SER A 113 -4.17 -26.26 -8.88
CA SER A 113 -4.29 -26.78 -10.25
C SER A 113 -4.07 -25.70 -11.32
N ALA A 114 -4.62 -24.50 -11.11
CA ALA A 114 -4.43 -23.35 -11.98
C ALA A 114 -3.01 -22.78 -11.86
N GLY A 115 -2.41 -22.82 -10.66
CA GLY A 115 -1.00 -22.44 -10.46
C GLY A 115 -0.03 -23.30 -11.27
N ARG A 116 -0.28 -24.62 -11.34
CA ARG A 116 0.49 -25.53 -12.21
C ARG A 116 0.28 -25.22 -13.70
N ALA A 117 -0.95 -24.89 -14.10
CA ALA A 117 -1.25 -24.48 -15.47
C ALA A 117 -0.52 -23.18 -15.84
N LEU A 118 -0.47 -22.19 -14.94
CA LEU A 118 0.29 -20.96 -15.13
C LEU A 118 1.81 -21.22 -15.21
N ALA A 119 2.35 -22.11 -14.37
CA ALA A 119 3.77 -22.45 -14.41
C ALA A 119 4.22 -23.15 -15.71
N THR A 120 3.27 -23.76 -16.43
CA THR A 120 3.52 -24.42 -17.73
C THR A 120 3.02 -23.61 -18.92
N ALA A 121 2.28 -22.52 -18.67
CA ALA A 121 1.79 -21.64 -19.70
C ALA A 121 2.97 -20.99 -20.42
N SER A 122 3.04 -21.24 -21.72
CA SER A 122 4.03 -20.64 -22.61
C SER A 122 3.35 -19.50 -23.38
N GLY A 123 3.98 -18.33 -23.42
CA GLY A 123 3.46 -17.16 -24.13
C GLY A 123 3.15 -15.98 -23.21
N ARG A 124 2.52 -14.95 -23.78
CA ARG A 124 2.11 -13.76 -23.04
C ARG A 124 0.85 -14.06 -22.24
N LEU A 125 0.69 -13.43 -21.09
CA LEU A 125 -0.51 -13.57 -20.27
C LEU A 125 -1.37 -12.32 -20.41
N GLY A 126 -2.64 -12.52 -20.71
CA GLY A 126 -3.68 -11.50 -20.66
C GLY A 126 -4.50 -11.65 -19.39
N ILE A 127 -5.10 -10.55 -18.94
CA ILE A 127 -6.00 -10.57 -17.79
C ILE A 127 -7.31 -9.85 -18.09
N VAL A 128 -8.39 -10.31 -17.48
CA VAL A 128 -9.68 -9.62 -17.46
C VAL A 128 -10.04 -9.33 -16.00
N ILE A 129 -10.28 -8.06 -15.69
CA ILE A 129 -10.66 -7.62 -14.35
C ILE A 129 -12.17 -7.78 -14.20
N ARG A 130 -12.62 -8.60 -13.24
CA ARG A 130 -14.05 -8.69 -12.91
C ARG A 130 -14.37 -7.65 -11.85
N GLN A 131 -15.13 -6.61 -12.23
CA GLN A 131 -15.74 -5.74 -11.25
C GLN A 131 -16.73 -6.55 -10.39
N ARG A 132 -16.53 -6.52 -9.07
CA ARG A 132 -17.42 -7.16 -8.11
C ARG A 132 -18.77 -6.41 -8.11
N GLY A 133 -19.65 -6.76 -9.04
CA GLY A 133 -20.97 -6.12 -9.17
C GLY A 133 -21.60 -6.22 -10.55
N GLN A 134 -22.00 -7.43 -10.97
CA GLN A 134 -23.09 -7.65 -11.93
C GLN A 134 -23.49 -9.14 -11.89
N GLY A 135 -24.07 -9.52 -10.75
CA GLY A 135 -24.85 -10.75 -10.60
C GLY A 135 -26.14 -10.37 -9.88
N ALA A 136 -27.17 -10.06 -10.65
CA ALA A 136 -28.57 -10.06 -10.24
C ALA A 136 -29.29 -11.11 -11.09
#